data_AF-A0A937ZP38-F1
#
_entry.id   AF-A0A937ZP38-F1
#
_cell.length_a   1.000
_cell.length_b   1.000
_cell.length_c   1.000
_cell.angle_alpha   90.00
_cell.angle_beta   90.00
_cell.angle_gamma   90.00
#
_symmetry.space_group_name_H-M   'P 1'
#
loop_
_entity.id
_entity.type
_entity.pdbx_description
1 polymer ?
#
loop_
_entity_poly.entity_id
_entity_poly.type
_entity_poly.pdbx_seq_one_letter_code
_entity_poly.pdbx_strand_id
1 'polypeptide(L)' 'DLPVTDIVMPGMDGIALALKASREHPDMAILLMTGYAAERQRTHNLEELIHRVVAKPFTLRQICDAVDDVLAHRTVN' A
#
# COMPACT_ATOMS: atom_id res chain seq x y z
N ASP A 1 8.45 -1.96 9.92
CA ASP A 1 8.20 -0.72 9.16
C ASP A 1 7.07 -0.90 8.15
N LEU A 2 6.37 0.19 7.80
CA LEU A 2 5.25 0.21 6.84
C LEU A 2 5.40 1.40 5.89
N PRO A 3 5.96 1.23 4.68
CA PRO A 3 5.91 2.25 3.65
C PRO A 3 4.47 2.59 3.26
N VAL A 4 4.20 3.89 3.21
CA VAL A 4 2.95 4.50 2.74
C VAL A 4 3.29 5.38 1.53
N THR A 5 2.80 5.01 0.34
CA THR A 5 3.19 5.70 -0.91
C THR A 5 2.01 5.89 -1.86
N ASP A 6 2.07 6.90 -2.73
CA ASP A 6 1.13 7.03 -3.86
C ASP A 6 1.41 5.94 -4.90
N ILE A 7 0.37 5.52 -5.64
CA ILE A 7 0.53 4.73 -6.85
C ILE A 7 1.16 5.60 -7.93
N VAL A 8 0.60 6.78 -8.19
CA VAL A 8 1.10 7.64 -9.27
C VAL A 8 2.18 8.57 -8.73
N MET A 9 3.43 8.30 -9.11
CA MET A 9 4.58 9.14 -8.77
C MET A 9 5.44 9.41 -10.01
N PRO A 10 6.07 10.59 -10.13
CA PRO A 10 7.08 10.83 -11.16
C PRO A 10 8.29 9.90 -11.01
N GLY A 11 8.74 9.31 -12.12
CA GLY A 11 9.94 8.46 -12.16
C GLY A 11 9.66 6.99 -11.84
N MET A 12 9.25 6.67 -10.61
CA MET A 12 8.93 5.29 -10.20
C MET A 12 7.50 5.21 -9.67
N ASP A 13 6.68 4.38 -10.31
CA ASP A 13 5.32 4.04 -9.85
C ASP A 13 5.36 3.31 -8.49
N GLY A 14 4.42 3.63 -7.60
CA GLY A 14 4.25 2.99 -6.30
C GLY A 14 4.04 1.48 -6.40
N ILE A 15 3.46 0.96 -7.48
CA ILE A 15 3.37 -0.48 -7.73
C ILE A 15 4.75 -1.08 -8.01
N ALA A 16 5.57 -0.42 -8.82
CA ALA A 16 6.93 -0.86 -9.09
C ALA A 16 7.80 -0.81 -7.83
N LEU A 17 7.61 0.21 -7.00
CA LEU A 17 8.23 0.29 -5.68
C LEU A 17 7.77 -0.86 -4.79
N ALA A 18 6.47 -1.17 -4.75
CA ALA A 18 5.93 -2.26 -3.94
C ALA A 18 6.52 -3.62 -4.33
N LEU A 19 6.61 -3.87 -5.64
CA LEU A 19 7.25 -5.08 -6.19
C LEU A 19 8.73 -5.16 -5.82
N LYS A 20 9.47 -4.05 -5.87
CA LYS A 20 10.88 -4.02 -5.48
C LYS A 20 11.05 -4.26 -3.98
N ALA A 21 10.28 -3.53 -3.17
CA ALA A 21 10.28 -3.61 -1.72
C ALA A 21 9.94 -5.02 -1.23
N SER A 22 8.95 -5.69 -1.83
CA SER A 22 8.59 -7.06 -1.48
C SER A 22 9.70 -8.08 -1.79
N ARG A 23 10.50 -7.86 -2.84
CA ARG A 23 11.64 -8.75 -3.14
C ARG A 23 12.81 -8.55 -2.18
N GLU A 24 13.07 -7.31 -1.76
CA GLU A 24 14.17 -6.96 -0.86
C GLU A 24 13.81 -7.21 0.62
N HIS A 25 12.54 -7.04 0.97
CA HIS A 25 11.99 -7.21 2.30
C HIS A 25 10.63 -7.93 2.23
N PRO A 26 10.63 -9.28 2.11
CA PRO A 26 9.39 -10.08 2.03
C PRO A 26 8.45 -9.88 3.22
N ASP A 27 9.01 -9.58 4.39
CA ASP A 27 8.28 -9.34 5.62
C ASP A 27 7.85 -7.88 5.81
N MET A 28 7.97 -7.02 4.80
CA MET A 28 7.54 -5.63 4.89
C MET A 28 6.11 -5.49 4.37
N ALA A 29 5.23 -4.90 5.17
CA ALA A 29 3.88 -4.57 4.69
C ALA A 29 3.94 -3.31 3.83
N ILE A 30 2.99 -3.19 2.90
CA ILE A 30 2.96 -2.09 1.95
C ILE A 30 1.54 -1.55 1.88
N LEU A 31 1.40 -0.24 2.10
CA LEU A 31 0.15 0.49 1.96
C LEU A 31 0.28 1.50 0.81
N LEU A 32 -0.60 1.39 -0.18
CA LEU A 32 -0.66 2.31 -1.30
C LEU A 32 -1.82 3.29 -1.15
N MET A 33 -1.68 4.47 -1.74
CA MET A 33 -2.73 5.48 -1.83
C MET A 33 -3.01 5.79 -3.30
N THR A 34 -4.26 6.04 -3.67
CA THR A 34 -4.61 6.40 -5.06
C THR A 34 -5.73 7.41 -5.13
N GLY A 35 -5.62 8.39 -6.04
CA GLY A 35 -6.73 9.28 -6.39
C GLY A 35 -7.64 8.78 -7.51
N TYR A 36 -7.33 7.64 -8.12
CA TYR A 36 -8.03 7.14 -9.31
C TYR A 36 -8.46 5.69 -9.15
N ALA A 37 -9.72 5.42 -9.50
CA ALA A 37 -10.29 4.07 -9.45
C ALA A 37 -9.56 3.09 -10.39
N ALA A 38 -9.08 3.56 -11.55
CA ALA A 38 -8.34 2.75 -12.52
C ALA A 38 -7.04 2.17 -11.94
N GLU A 39 -6.34 2.94 -11.11
CA GLU A 39 -5.08 2.51 -10.49
C GLU A 39 -5.33 1.47 -9.40
N ARG A 40 -6.46 1.54 -8.70
CA ARG A 40 -6.89 0.48 -7.77
C ARG A 40 -7.10 -0.85 -8.50
N GLN A 41 -7.55 -0.82 -9.76
CA GLN A 41 -7.68 -2.06 -10.53
C GLN A 41 -6.31 -2.71 -10.81
N ARG A 42 -5.26 -1.91 -10.98
CA ARG A 42 -3.90 -2.40 -11.24
C ARG A 42 -3.30 -3.15 -10.04
N THR A 43 -3.77 -2.88 -8.82
CA THR A 43 -3.28 -3.55 -7.61
C THR A 43 -3.97 -4.89 -7.34
N HIS A 44 -5.08 -5.23 -8.02
CA HIS A 44 -5.81 -6.48 -7.76
C HIS A 44 -4.98 -7.74 -8.05
N ASN A 45 -4.03 -7.66 -8.99
CA ASN A 45 -3.13 -8.79 -9.28
C ASN A 45 -1.96 -8.89 -8.29
N LEU A 46 -1.92 -8.02 -7.28
CA LEU A 46 -0.80 -7.86 -6.34
C LEU A 46 -1.29 -7.88 -4.89
N GLU A 47 -2.46 -8.45 -4.62
CA GLU A 47 -3.08 -8.53 -3.28
C GLU A 47 -2.21 -9.28 -2.26
N GLU A 48 -1.37 -10.22 -2.72
CA GLU A 48 -0.39 -10.92 -1.86
C GLU A 48 0.76 -10.01 -1.39
N LEU A 49 1.03 -8.92 -2.12
CA LEU A 49 2.14 -8.01 -1.85
C LEU A 49 1.66 -6.70 -1.22
N ILE A 50 0.54 -6.19 -1.71
CA ILE A 50 -0.04 -4.91 -1.31
C ILE A 50 -1.12 -5.20 -0.27
N HIS A 51 -0.83 -4.85 0.98
CA HIS A 51 -1.68 -5.20 2.11
C HIS A 51 -2.89 -4.29 2.22
N ARG A 52 -2.77 -3.04 1.76
CA ARG A 52 -3.89 -2.10 1.75
C ARG A 52 -3.75 -1.05 0.67
N VAL A 53 -4.88 -0.66 0.08
CA VAL A 53 -4.98 0.50 -0.81
C VAL A 53 -6.02 1.47 -0.28
N VAL A 54 -5.63 2.73 -0.08
CA VAL A 54 -6.49 3.81 0.42
C VAL A 54 -6.83 4.76 -0.73
N ALA A 55 -8.12 4.98 -0.97
CA ALA A 55 -8.58 5.92 -1.98
C ALA A 55 -8.55 7.37 -1.45
N LYS A 56 -8.03 8.30 -2.25
CA LYS A 56 -8.10 9.74 -2.01
C LYS A 56 -9.43 10.30 -2.55
N PRO A 57 -10.01 11.34 -1.92
CA PRO A 57 -9.54 11.97 -0.68
C PRO A 57 -9.83 11.09 0.55
N PHE A 58 -8.97 11.22 1.56
CA PHE A 58 -9.15 10.58 2.87
C PHE A 58 -8.84 11.58 3.99
N THR A 59 -9.41 11.32 5.17
CA THR A 59 -9.12 12.05 6.41
C THR A 59 -7.87 11.48 7.09
N LEU A 60 -7.27 12.26 8.00
CA LEU A 60 -6.18 11.77 8.85
C LEU A 60 -6.58 10.52 9.64
N ARG A 61 -7.82 10.47 10.13
CA ARG A 61 -8.32 9.30 10.85
C ARG A 61 -8.34 8.06 9.97
N GLN A 62 -8.82 8.17 8.74
CA GLN A 62 -8.88 7.05 7.81
C GLN A 62 -7.52 6.47 7.45
N ILE A 63 -6.48 7.31 7.32
CA ILE A 63 -5.13 6.81 7.05
C ILE A 63 -4.49 6.18 8.30
N CYS A 64 -4.73 6.75 9.48
CA CYS A 64 -4.29 6.13 10.74
C CYS A 64 -4.95 4.77 10.95
N ASP A 65 -6.28 4.68 10.82
CA ASP A 65 -7.03 3.43 10.95
C ASP A 65 -6.50 2.37 9.95
N ALA A 66 -6.21 2.77 8.71
CA ALA A 66 -5.66 1.86 7.70
C ALA A 66 -4.23 1.37 8.02
N VAL A 67 -3.41 2.21 8.66
CA VAL A 67 -2.08 1.83 9.14
C VAL A 67 -2.20 0.86 10.31
N ASP A 68 -3.05 1.16 11.28
CA ASP A 68 -3.27 0.32 12.46
C ASP A 68 -3.80 -1.06 12.07
N ASP A 69 -4.76 -1.14 11.14
CA ASP A 69 -5.28 -2.40 10.59
C ASP A 69 -4.13 -3.25 10.02
N VAL A 70 -3.28 -2.66 9.17
CA VAL A 70 -2.16 -3.38 8.53
C VAL A 70 -1.15 -3.88 9.55
N LEU A 71 -0.82 -3.07 10.56
CA LEU A 71 0.14 -3.45 11.60
C LEU A 71 -0.43 -4.52 12.56
N ALA A 72 -1.71 -4.43 12.90
CA ALA A 72 -2.39 -5.40 13.75
C ALA A 72 -2.42 -6.80 13.11
N HIS A 73 -2.69 -6.88 11.80
CA HIS A 73 -2.70 -8.15 11.06
C HIS A 73 -1.32 -8.82 10.94
N ARG A 74 -0.22 -8.12 11.23
CA ARG A 74 1.14 -8.70 11.25
C ARG A 74 1.60 -9.18 12.63
N THR A 75 0.97 -8.71 13.71
CA THR A 75 1.43 -9.03 15.08
C THR A 75 0.93 -10.41 15.54
N VAL A 76 0.14 -11.11 14.73
CA VAL A 76 -0.50 -12.40 15.07
C VAL A 76 0.19 -13.62 14.42
N ASN A 77 1.41 -13.49 13.90
CA ASN A 77 2.23 -14.63 13.44
C ASN A 77 3.58 -14.69 14.15
#